data_AF-A0A2D2BY68-F1
#
_entry.id   AF-A0A2D2BY68-F1
#
_cell.length_a   1.000
_cell.length_b   1.000
_cell.length_c   1.000
_cell.angle_alpha   90.00
_cell.angle_beta   90.00
_cell.angle_gamma   90.00
#
_symmetry.space_group_name_H-M   'P 1'
#
loop_
_entity.id
_entity.type
_entity.pdbx_description
1 polymer ?
#
loop_
_entity_poly.entity_id
_entity_poly.type
_entity_poly.pdbx_seq_one_letter_code
_entity_poly.pdbx_strand_id
1 'polypeptide(L)'
;MLPFGATYVPQVRFDGLTSALAYFKNSYPAATFRHLAIDPDTKDRFEVDIPQWLFRGEAGTWPRTASSMERIQSLKHGVFASMPENVRSSFARALEAISIRATNELAEWFGLGTMQAAGFAQHYGLPTEFLDVTASLDVAVAFAIDDPKGWTAPKIVSFAVLDMRQAIDRCVVADLGTLVQIARRPAIQSAYGLFHKSHRDLKDPVCISEVGLHWYEVIIHPQEAICYTATPNLLDAHKDQVAGAVQLILDDLAKVDGKWPDPIALFLSQNVAAAPFVARVTQWRGGQPEVVEIVSAEDAGQVFKEAEIRDYSRRLWSRDYPDVTSRY
;
A
#
# COMPACT_ATOMS: atom_id res chain seq x y z
N MET A 1 28.82 1.13 -8.58
CA MET A 1 28.35 0.57 -7.30
C MET A 1 28.76 1.55 -6.22
N LEU A 2 27.90 2.49 -5.87
CA LEU A 2 28.16 3.46 -4.80
C LEU A 2 28.15 2.71 -3.45
N PRO A 3 28.98 3.10 -2.47
CA PRO A 3 29.05 2.41 -1.20
C PRO A 3 27.70 2.48 -0.48
N PHE A 4 27.24 1.33 0.02
CA PHE A 4 26.17 1.25 1.01
C PHE A 4 26.56 2.15 2.20
N GLY A 5 25.84 3.24 2.41
CA GLY A 5 26.08 4.14 3.55
C GLY A 5 26.04 5.64 3.28
N ALA A 6 25.63 6.11 2.10
CA ALA A 6 25.22 7.51 1.98
C ALA A 6 23.95 7.72 2.80
N THR A 7 24.10 8.26 4.01
CA THR A 7 22.98 8.64 4.87
C THR A 7 22.22 9.75 4.14
N TYR A 8 20.96 9.49 3.80
CA TYR A 8 20.07 10.55 3.35
C TYR A 8 20.06 11.67 4.42
N VAL A 9 20.22 12.92 3.97
CA VAL A 9 20.19 14.10 4.83
C VAL A 9 18.91 14.88 4.49
N PRO A 10 18.02 15.16 5.46
CA PRO A 10 16.86 16.00 5.22
C PRO A 10 17.29 17.38 4.75
N GLN A 11 16.54 17.94 3.82
CA GLN A 11 16.83 19.28 3.32
C GLN A 11 16.56 20.33 4.40
N VAL A 12 15.44 20.19 5.10
CA VAL A 12 15.03 21.09 6.19
C VAL A 12 14.41 20.26 7.31
N ARG A 13 14.71 20.65 8.56
CA ARG A 13 14.04 20.15 9.75
C ARG A 13 13.15 21.25 10.34
N PHE A 14 11.90 20.90 10.64
CA PHE A 14 10.94 21.77 11.31
C PHE A 14 10.76 21.35 12.77
N ASP A 15 10.64 22.33 13.65
CA ASP A 15 10.25 22.15 15.04
C ASP A 15 8.76 22.51 15.16
N GLY A 16 7.90 21.50 15.13
CA GLY A 16 6.44 21.63 15.12
C GLY A 16 5.79 21.36 13.76
N LEU A 17 4.65 20.68 13.80
CA LEU A 17 3.84 20.37 12.61
C LEU A 17 3.25 21.64 11.99
N THR A 18 2.84 22.60 12.81
CA THR A 18 2.19 23.83 12.33
C THR A 18 3.08 24.64 11.38
N SER A 19 4.37 24.78 11.72
CA SER A 19 5.34 25.52 10.91
C SER A 19 5.66 24.78 9.60
N ALA A 20 5.81 23.46 9.67
CA ALA A 20 6.01 22.60 8.50
C ALA A 20 4.85 22.72 7.51
N LEU A 21 3.61 22.65 7.99
CA LEU A 21 2.42 22.73 7.13
C LEU A 21 2.24 24.10 6.50
N ALA A 22 2.53 25.18 7.22
CA ALA A 22 2.51 26.52 6.64
C ALA A 22 3.53 26.63 5.48
N TYR A 23 4.74 26.08 5.68
CA TYR A 23 5.74 26.01 4.63
C TYR A 23 5.30 25.16 3.44
N PHE A 24 4.77 23.95 3.66
CA PHE A 24 4.34 23.05 2.59
C PHE A 24 3.18 23.64 1.78
N LYS A 25 2.17 24.22 2.44
CA LYS A 25 1.03 24.84 1.74
C LYS A 25 1.45 26.04 0.89
N ASN A 26 2.46 26.79 1.32
CA ASN A 26 2.99 27.92 0.56
C ASN A 26 3.94 27.49 -0.58
N SER A 27 4.78 26.49 -0.34
CA SER A 27 5.82 26.06 -1.29
C SER A 27 5.30 25.06 -2.33
N TYR A 28 4.30 24.26 -1.94
CA TYR A 28 3.72 23.17 -2.73
C TYR A 28 2.19 23.31 -2.81
N PRO A 29 1.68 24.42 -3.38
CA PRO A 29 0.24 24.65 -3.47
C PRO A 29 -0.42 23.58 -4.35
N ALA A 30 -1.68 23.26 -4.05
CA ALA A 30 -2.47 22.35 -4.88
C ALA A 30 -2.51 22.86 -6.33
N ALA A 31 -1.92 22.08 -7.22
CA ALA A 31 -1.79 22.41 -8.63
C ALA A 31 -1.81 21.13 -9.45
N THR A 32 -2.33 21.22 -10.66
CA THR A 32 -2.28 20.14 -11.65
C THR A 32 -1.63 20.66 -12.93
N PHE A 33 -1.17 19.74 -13.76
CA PHE A 33 -0.71 20.06 -15.10
C PHE A 33 -1.15 18.97 -16.08
N ARG A 34 -1.47 19.39 -17.30
CA ARG A 34 -1.84 18.49 -18.39
C ARG A 34 -0.59 17.80 -18.92
N HIS A 35 -0.65 16.48 -19.08
CA HIS A 35 0.42 15.65 -19.59
C HIS A 35 -0.12 14.66 -20.62
N LEU A 36 0.67 14.37 -21.66
CA LEU A 36 0.36 13.32 -22.63
C LEU A 36 0.90 11.99 -22.10
N ALA A 37 0.06 11.27 -21.36
CA ALA A 37 0.39 9.97 -20.80
C ALA A 37 0.42 8.88 -21.88
N ILE A 38 1.15 7.80 -21.57
CA ILE A 38 1.21 6.60 -22.39
C ILE A 38 0.75 5.43 -21.52
N ASP A 39 -0.28 4.73 -21.96
CA ASP A 39 -0.70 3.48 -21.32
C ASP A 39 0.43 2.44 -21.47
N PRO A 40 0.94 1.86 -20.37
CA PRO A 40 2.05 0.92 -20.43
C PRO A 40 1.68 -0.40 -21.12
N ASP A 41 0.41 -0.79 -21.14
CA ASP A 41 -0.09 -2.04 -21.71
C ASP A 41 -0.49 -1.85 -23.18
N THR A 42 -1.31 -0.84 -23.49
CA THR A 42 -1.83 -0.64 -24.87
C THR A 42 -0.93 0.24 -25.74
N LYS A 43 -0.04 1.03 -25.13
CA LYS A 43 0.78 2.08 -25.76
C LYS A 43 -0.04 3.26 -26.31
N ASP A 44 -1.33 3.33 -26.00
CA ASP A 44 -2.17 4.46 -26.38
C ASP A 44 -1.72 5.73 -25.68
N ARG A 45 -1.89 6.85 -26.38
CA ARG A 45 -1.57 8.18 -25.86
C ARG A 45 -2.85 8.92 -25.54
N PHE A 46 -2.92 9.50 -24.35
CA PHE A 46 -4.08 10.27 -23.91
C PHE A 46 -3.63 11.43 -23.03
N GLU A 47 -4.40 12.51 -23.05
CA GLU A 47 -4.14 13.66 -22.18
C GLU A 47 -4.82 13.45 -20.82
N VAL A 48 -4.08 13.71 -19.76
CA VAL A 48 -4.54 13.59 -18.37
C VAL A 48 -4.00 14.75 -17.55
N ASP A 49 -4.79 15.19 -16.57
CA ASP A 49 -4.34 16.15 -15.57
C ASP A 49 -3.67 15.41 -14.41
N ILE A 50 -2.41 15.71 -14.15
CA ILE A 50 -1.60 15.08 -13.10
C ILE A 50 -1.38 16.09 -11.97
N PRO A 51 -1.49 15.70 -10.69
CA PRO A 51 -1.07 16.54 -9.58
C PRO A 51 0.40 16.95 -9.74
N GLN A 52 0.71 18.23 -9.56
CA GLN A 52 2.10 18.69 -9.63
C GLN A 52 2.93 18.14 -8.47
N TRP A 53 2.32 17.93 -7.32
CA TRP A 53 3.00 17.45 -6.11
C TRP A 53 2.36 16.16 -5.63
N LEU A 54 3.19 15.14 -5.39
CA LEU A 54 2.81 13.97 -4.62
C LEU A 54 3.59 13.95 -3.31
N PHE A 55 2.93 13.50 -2.25
CA PHE A 55 3.43 13.51 -0.89
C PHE A 55 3.54 12.09 -0.35
N ARG A 56 4.48 11.89 0.57
CA ARG A 56 4.59 10.67 1.38
C ARG A 56 4.92 11.07 2.81
N GLY A 57 4.11 10.63 3.76
CA GLY A 57 4.42 10.75 5.19
C GLY A 57 4.96 9.44 5.75
N GLU A 58 5.91 9.56 6.66
CA GLU A 58 6.60 8.45 7.28
C GLU A 58 6.69 8.66 8.79
N ALA A 59 6.12 7.74 9.58
CA ALA A 59 6.06 7.82 11.04
C ALA A 59 7.42 7.72 11.78
N GLY A 60 8.52 7.79 11.04
CA GLY A 60 9.87 7.84 11.56
C GLY A 60 10.88 8.33 10.53
N THR A 61 12.15 8.30 10.91
CA THR A 61 13.30 8.68 10.07
C THR A 61 14.01 7.43 9.56
N TRP A 62 13.31 6.63 8.75
CA TRP A 62 13.90 5.40 8.22
C TRP A 62 15.05 5.73 7.25
N PRO A 63 16.15 4.97 7.27
CA PRO A 63 17.30 5.23 6.40
C PRO A 63 17.01 4.94 4.91
N ARG A 64 15.98 4.12 4.64
CA ARG A 64 15.54 3.73 3.29
C ARG A 64 14.03 3.90 3.18
N THR A 65 13.57 4.25 1.99
CA THR A 65 12.16 4.24 1.60
C THR A 65 12.03 3.38 0.36
N ALA A 66 12.14 2.06 0.58
CA ALA A 66 12.15 1.06 -0.48
C ALA A 66 10.79 0.38 -0.69
N SER A 67 10.52 -0.09 -1.92
CA SER A 67 9.31 -0.87 -2.25
C SER A 67 9.17 -2.09 -1.33
N SER A 68 7.95 -2.56 -1.13
CA SER A 68 7.71 -3.75 -0.29
C SER A 68 8.42 -4.98 -0.88
N MET A 69 8.45 -5.12 -2.20
CA MET A 69 9.21 -6.18 -2.89
C MET A 69 10.71 -6.05 -2.68
N GLU A 70 11.32 -4.87 -2.84
CA GLU A 70 12.75 -4.65 -2.59
C GLU A 70 13.12 -4.98 -1.14
N ARG A 71 12.24 -4.66 -0.16
CA ARG A 71 12.45 -5.07 1.24
C ARG A 71 12.41 -6.60 1.41
N ILE A 72 11.57 -7.29 0.65
CA ILE A 72 11.47 -8.76 0.60
C ILE A 72 12.59 -9.41 -0.25
N GLN A 73 13.23 -8.71 -1.16
CA GLN A 73 14.37 -9.24 -1.90
C GLN A 73 15.67 -9.01 -1.13
N SER A 74 15.76 -7.89 -0.40
CA SER A 74 16.91 -7.54 0.43
C SER A 74 16.92 -8.16 1.83
N LEU A 75 15.81 -8.82 2.23
CA LEU A 75 15.49 -9.43 3.54
C LEU A 75 16.65 -9.50 4.55
N LYS A 76 16.87 -8.41 5.28
CA LYS A 76 17.68 -8.42 6.51
C LYS A 76 16.83 -8.15 7.75
N HIS A 77 15.51 -8.22 7.62
CA HIS A 77 14.56 -7.73 8.62
C HIS A 77 13.37 -8.69 8.83
N GLY A 78 12.73 -8.60 10.00
CA GLY A 78 11.50 -9.35 10.33
C GLY A 78 11.70 -10.85 10.56
N VAL A 79 10.63 -11.62 10.33
CA VAL A 79 10.59 -13.09 10.52
C VAL A 79 11.63 -13.85 9.71
N PHE A 80 12.18 -13.22 8.66
CA PHE A 80 13.17 -13.82 7.76
C PHE A 80 14.63 -13.56 8.18
N ALA A 81 14.87 -12.63 9.12
CA ALA A 81 16.23 -12.21 9.47
C ALA A 81 17.07 -13.33 10.11
N SER A 82 16.43 -14.28 10.78
CA SER A 82 17.07 -15.44 11.41
C SER A 82 17.24 -16.63 10.45
N MET A 83 16.74 -16.54 9.21
CA MET A 83 16.78 -17.66 8.26
C MET A 83 18.11 -17.72 7.48
N PRO A 84 18.60 -18.92 7.15
CA PRO A 84 19.71 -19.10 6.23
C PRO A 84 19.46 -18.38 4.89
N GLU A 85 20.50 -17.79 4.29
CA GLU A 85 20.41 -16.99 3.05
C GLU A 85 19.71 -17.73 1.90
N ASN A 86 20.01 -19.01 1.70
CA ASN A 86 19.39 -19.83 0.67
C ASN A 86 17.88 -20.04 0.90
N VAL A 87 17.49 -20.22 2.17
CA VAL A 87 16.08 -20.37 2.57
C VAL A 87 15.33 -19.06 2.36
N ARG A 88 15.93 -17.95 2.80
CA ARG A 88 15.41 -16.60 2.65
C ARG A 88 15.21 -16.20 1.18
N SER A 89 16.20 -16.48 0.33
CA SER A 89 16.10 -16.25 -1.12
C SER A 89 15.00 -17.08 -1.78
N SER A 90 14.74 -18.30 -1.28
CA SER A 90 13.62 -19.11 -1.76
C SER A 90 12.27 -18.52 -1.34
N PHE A 91 12.17 -17.99 -0.12
CA PHE A 91 10.96 -17.33 0.36
C PHE A 91 10.65 -16.05 -0.41
N ALA A 92 11.65 -15.21 -0.67
CA ALA A 92 11.49 -14.00 -1.45
C ALA A 92 10.90 -14.30 -2.84
N ARG A 93 11.48 -15.29 -3.55
CA ARG A 93 10.98 -15.70 -4.88
C ARG A 93 9.57 -16.27 -4.85
N ALA A 94 9.22 -17.01 -3.79
CA ALA A 94 7.87 -17.54 -3.64
C ALA A 94 6.84 -16.42 -3.37
N LEU A 95 7.17 -15.46 -2.50
CA LEU A 95 6.33 -14.28 -2.27
C LEU A 95 6.17 -13.43 -3.53
N GLU A 96 7.24 -13.25 -4.30
CA GLU A 96 7.21 -12.57 -5.59
C GLU A 96 6.29 -13.28 -6.58
N ALA A 97 6.40 -14.61 -6.72
CA ALA A 97 5.54 -15.40 -7.59
C ALA A 97 4.06 -15.33 -7.19
N ILE A 98 3.76 -15.42 -5.88
CA ILE A 98 2.40 -15.26 -5.35
C ILE A 98 1.88 -13.86 -5.68
N SER A 99 2.70 -12.83 -5.45
CA SER A 99 2.29 -11.45 -5.69
C SER A 99 2.01 -11.15 -7.16
N ILE A 100 2.87 -11.61 -8.07
CA ILE A 100 2.68 -11.45 -9.52
C ILE A 100 1.37 -12.11 -9.95
N ARG A 101 1.12 -13.35 -9.51
CA ARG A 101 -0.11 -14.07 -9.87
C ARG A 101 -1.34 -13.38 -9.31
N ALA A 102 -1.33 -13.00 -8.03
CA ALA A 102 -2.46 -12.31 -7.43
C ALA A 102 -2.72 -10.95 -8.07
N THR A 103 -1.67 -10.23 -8.49
CA THR A 103 -1.79 -8.98 -9.24
C THR A 103 -2.41 -9.18 -10.62
N ASN A 104 -2.05 -10.25 -11.33
CA ASN A 104 -2.64 -10.58 -12.64
C ASN A 104 -4.12 -10.95 -12.50
N GLU A 105 -4.47 -11.80 -11.54
CA GLU A 105 -5.87 -12.13 -11.23
C GLU A 105 -6.68 -10.88 -10.88
N LEU A 106 -6.10 -9.97 -10.08
CA LEU A 106 -6.73 -8.70 -9.74
C LEU A 106 -6.97 -7.83 -10.98
N ALA A 107 -6.00 -7.81 -11.91
CA ALA A 107 -6.13 -7.10 -13.17
C ALA A 107 -7.30 -7.66 -14.01
N GLU A 108 -7.42 -8.97 -14.09
CA GLU A 108 -8.50 -9.65 -14.83
C GLU A 108 -9.88 -9.40 -14.20
N TRP A 109 -10.00 -9.50 -12.88
CA TRP A 109 -11.27 -9.34 -12.17
C TRP A 109 -11.90 -7.96 -12.34
N PHE A 110 -11.06 -6.92 -12.43
CA PHE A 110 -11.50 -5.53 -12.49
C PHE A 110 -11.23 -4.84 -13.83
N GLY A 111 -10.69 -5.56 -14.82
CA GLY A 111 -10.32 -5.00 -16.12
C GLY A 111 -9.28 -3.89 -16.02
N LEU A 112 -8.29 -4.04 -15.14
CA LEU A 112 -7.25 -3.05 -14.89
C LEU A 112 -6.02 -3.28 -15.77
N GLY A 113 -5.31 -2.20 -16.07
CA GLY A 113 -3.95 -2.32 -16.59
C GLY A 113 -2.99 -2.92 -15.55
N THR A 114 -1.93 -3.59 -16.01
CA THR A 114 -0.95 -4.31 -15.19
C THR A 114 -0.38 -3.43 -14.08
N MET A 115 0.00 -2.20 -14.43
CA MET A 115 0.61 -1.25 -13.50
C MET A 115 -0.39 -0.71 -12.49
N GLN A 116 -1.65 -0.56 -12.88
CA GLN A 116 -2.71 -0.12 -11.99
C GLN A 116 -3.09 -1.22 -10.99
N ALA A 117 -3.19 -2.47 -11.46
CA ALA A 117 -3.39 -3.63 -10.59
C ALA A 117 -2.26 -3.76 -9.56
N ALA A 118 -1.00 -3.60 -9.98
CA ALA A 118 0.15 -3.61 -9.07
C ALA A 118 0.07 -2.47 -8.02
N GLY A 119 -0.36 -1.28 -8.43
CA GLY A 119 -0.61 -0.16 -7.52
C GLY A 119 -1.70 -0.47 -6.49
N PHE A 120 -2.84 -1.04 -6.90
CA PHE A 120 -3.89 -1.48 -5.97
C PHE A 120 -3.41 -2.60 -5.03
N ALA A 121 -2.69 -3.59 -5.57
CA ALA A 121 -2.13 -4.69 -4.79
C ALA A 121 -1.21 -4.15 -3.68
N GLN A 122 -0.30 -3.23 -4.01
CA GLN A 122 0.54 -2.52 -3.05
C GLN A 122 -0.28 -1.81 -1.97
N HIS A 123 -1.29 -1.05 -2.40
CA HIS A 123 -2.13 -0.24 -1.53
C HIS A 123 -2.89 -1.05 -0.47
N TYR A 124 -3.23 -2.30 -0.80
CA TYR A 124 -3.87 -3.25 0.09
C TYR A 124 -2.90 -4.26 0.72
N GLY A 125 -1.59 -4.01 0.63
CA GLY A 125 -0.57 -4.69 1.42
C GLY A 125 0.06 -5.93 0.78
N LEU A 126 -0.29 -6.25 -0.47
CA LEU A 126 0.43 -7.26 -1.25
C LEU A 126 1.78 -6.68 -1.70
N PRO A 127 2.89 -7.43 -1.61
CA PRO A 127 4.19 -6.86 -1.90
C PRO A 127 4.39 -6.62 -3.40
N THR A 128 4.67 -5.40 -3.80
CA THR A 128 5.02 -5.06 -5.19
C THR A 128 6.19 -4.09 -5.24
N GLU A 129 6.57 -3.70 -6.45
CA GLU A 129 7.61 -2.70 -6.70
C GLU A 129 7.11 -1.25 -6.58
N PHE A 130 5.81 -1.06 -6.38
CA PHE A 130 5.21 0.26 -6.21
C PHE A 130 5.41 0.78 -4.78
N LEU A 131 5.34 2.09 -4.66
CA LEU A 131 5.32 2.83 -3.41
C LEU A 131 4.04 3.66 -3.33
N ASP A 132 3.38 3.61 -2.18
CA ASP A 132 2.22 4.45 -1.91
C ASP A 132 2.64 5.91 -1.71
N VAL A 133 2.02 6.79 -2.50
CA VAL A 133 2.10 8.25 -2.38
C VAL A 133 0.70 8.84 -2.51
N THR A 134 0.52 10.11 -2.15
CA THR A 134 -0.79 10.77 -2.17
C THR A 134 -0.69 12.17 -2.73
N ALA A 135 -1.72 12.65 -3.43
CA ALA A 135 -1.83 14.07 -3.80
C ALA A 135 -2.30 14.97 -2.64
N SER A 136 -2.61 14.40 -1.47
CA SER A 136 -3.12 15.13 -0.32
C SER A 136 -2.07 15.24 0.80
N LEU A 137 -1.70 16.47 1.12
CA LEU A 137 -0.81 16.75 2.25
C LEU A 137 -1.40 16.25 3.58
N ASP A 138 -2.71 16.41 3.79
CA ASP A 138 -3.37 15.99 5.03
C ASP A 138 -3.32 14.46 5.20
N VAL A 139 -3.40 13.72 4.10
CA VAL A 139 -3.26 12.26 4.10
C VAL A 139 -1.82 11.86 4.42
N ALA A 140 -0.83 12.52 3.82
CA ALA A 140 0.57 12.30 4.17
C ALA A 140 0.83 12.58 5.67
N VAL A 141 0.24 13.64 6.24
CA VAL A 141 0.33 13.94 7.67
C VAL A 141 -0.28 12.83 8.51
N ALA A 142 -1.46 12.33 8.14
CA ALA A 142 -2.10 11.23 8.85
C ALA A 142 -1.22 9.98 8.87
N PHE A 143 -0.59 9.61 7.75
CA PHE A 143 0.37 8.50 7.69
C PHE A 143 1.65 8.74 8.50
N ALA A 144 2.13 9.97 8.59
CA ALA A 144 3.28 10.31 9.42
C ALA A 144 2.97 10.26 10.93
N ILE A 145 1.72 10.50 11.33
CA ILE A 145 1.30 10.43 12.73
C ILE A 145 0.97 8.98 13.15
N ASP A 146 0.37 8.20 12.24
CA ASP A 146 -0.05 6.81 12.43
C ASP A 146 -1.09 6.65 13.58
N ASP A 147 -0.65 6.38 14.81
CA ASP A 147 -1.50 6.36 16.01
C ASP A 147 -1.10 7.46 17.01
N PRO A 148 -1.81 8.60 17.05
CA PRO A 148 -1.50 9.71 17.96
C PRO A 148 -1.83 9.40 19.42
N LYS A 149 -2.74 8.45 19.70
CA LYS A 149 -3.26 8.23 21.07
C LYS A 149 -2.22 7.61 22.01
N GLY A 150 -1.18 6.99 21.46
CA GLY A 150 -0.06 6.43 22.22
C GLY A 150 1.12 7.38 22.45
N TRP A 151 1.06 8.64 22.01
CA TRP A 151 2.22 9.54 22.06
C TRP A 151 2.37 10.23 23.42
N THR A 152 3.47 9.95 24.12
CA THR A 152 3.83 10.59 25.41
C THR A 152 4.98 11.59 25.30
N ALA A 153 5.66 11.63 24.16
CA ALA A 153 6.79 12.51 23.89
C ALA A 153 6.79 12.94 22.41
N PRO A 154 7.49 14.02 22.04
CA PRO A 154 7.65 14.41 20.65
C PRO A 154 8.31 13.31 19.82
N LYS A 155 7.88 13.16 18.56
CA LYS A 155 8.48 12.21 17.62
C LYS A 155 8.99 12.94 16.39
N ILE A 156 10.06 12.41 15.81
CA ILE A 156 10.58 12.88 14.52
C ILE A 156 10.00 12.01 13.42
N VAL A 157 9.33 12.63 12.47
CA VAL A 157 8.72 11.99 11.30
C VAL A 157 9.36 12.55 10.03
N SER A 158 9.21 11.84 8.91
CA SER A 158 9.71 12.30 7.61
C SER A 158 8.58 12.58 6.63
N PHE A 159 8.77 13.59 5.79
CA PHE A 159 7.89 13.89 4.67
C PHE A 159 8.68 13.94 3.37
N ALA A 160 8.19 13.25 2.35
CA ALA A 160 8.67 13.38 0.99
C ALA A 160 7.69 14.23 0.17
N VAL A 161 8.22 15.09 -0.70
CA VAL A 161 7.48 15.86 -1.70
C VAL A 161 8.13 15.57 -3.05
N LEU A 162 7.35 15.04 -3.98
CA LEU A 162 7.77 14.68 -5.33
C LEU A 162 7.21 15.70 -6.33
N ASP A 163 8.09 16.33 -7.12
CA ASP A 163 7.70 17.17 -8.26
C ASP A 163 7.40 16.29 -9.47
N MET A 164 6.11 16.14 -9.78
CA MET A 164 5.68 15.31 -10.90
C MET A 164 6.11 15.85 -12.25
N ARG A 165 6.41 17.15 -12.40
CA ARG A 165 6.94 17.67 -13.66
C ARG A 165 8.34 17.15 -13.96
N GLN A 166 9.12 16.82 -12.92
CA GLN A 166 10.45 16.25 -13.04
C GLN A 166 10.40 14.71 -13.06
N ALA A 167 9.50 14.13 -12.27
CA ALA A 167 9.43 12.69 -12.06
C ALA A 167 8.71 11.91 -13.18
N ILE A 168 7.76 12.53 -13.90
CA ILE A 168 6.81 11.80 -14.76
C ILE A 168 7.48 10.93 -15.83
N ASP A 169 8.59 11.37 -16.41
CA ASP A 169 9.31 10.60 -17.44
C ASP A 169 10.15 9.44 -16.86
N ARG A 170 10.47 9.50 -15.57
CA ARG A 170 11.29 8.51 -14.86
C ARG A 170 10.47 7.48 -14.09
N CYS A 171 9.21 7.79 -13.84
CA CYS A 171 8.30 6.96 -13.07
C CYS A 171 7.19 6.37 -13.95
N VAL A 172 6.54 5.35 -13.41
CA VAL A 172 5.19 4.92 -13.75
C VAL A 172 4.31 5.33 -12.57
N VAL A 173 3.17 5.96 -12.87
CA VAL A 173 2.24 6.47 -11.88
C VAL A 173 0.89 5.82 -12.14
N ALA A 174 0.35 5.16 -11.13
CA ALA A 174 -0.98 4.57 -11.17
C ALA A 174 -1.92 5.41 -10.29
N ASP A 175 -2.93 6.03 -10.88
CA ASP A 175 -4.04 6.63 -10.12
C ASP A 175 -4.93 5.51 -9.57
N LEU A 176 -5.06 5.46 -8.24
CA LEU A 176 -5.85 4.45 -7.54
C LEU A 176 -7.25 4.95 -7.18
N GLY A 177 -7.55 6.23 -7.43
CA GLY A 177 -8.90 6.80 -7.25
C GLY A 177 -9.90 6.40 -8.34
N THR A 178 -9.45 5.71 -9.39
CA THR A 178 -10.24 5.35 -10.58
C THR A 178 -11.39 4.38 -10.30
N LEU A 179 -11.27 3.54 -9.26
CA LEU A 179 -12.25 2.53 -8.87
C LEU A 179 -13.15 2.98 -7.70
N VAL A 180 -13.50 4.27 -7.60
CA VAL A 180 -14.20 4.86 -6.44
C VAL A 180 -15.48 4.13 -5.98
N GLN A 181 -16.17 3.41 -6.88
CA GLN A 181 -17.39 2.66 -6.56
C GLN A 181 -17.12 1.40 -5.74
N ILE A 182 -15.93 0.81 -5.88
CA ILE A 182 -15.58 -0.51 -5.32
C ILE A 182 -14.31 -0.47 -4.44
N ALA A 183 -13.53 0.61 -4.52
CA ALA A 183 -12.34 0.90 -3.72
C ALA A 183 -12.40 2.36 -3.23
N ARG A 184 -13.08 2.60 -2.11
CA ARG A 184 -13.29 3.97 -1.60
C ARG A 184 -12.07 4.53 -0.91
N ARG A 185 -11.31 3.70 -0.20
CA ARG A 185 -10.11 4.11 0.55
C ARG A 185 -9.09 4.85 -0.32
N PRO A 186 -8.61 4.31 -1.46
CA PRO A 186 -7.62 5.02 -2.27
C PRO A 186 -8.16 6.34 -2.83
N ALA A 187 -9.45 6.43 -3.16
CA ALA A 187 -10.07 7.67 -3.62
C ALA A 187 -10.10 8.75 -2.52
N ILE A 188 -10.53 8.41 -1.30
CA ILE A 188 -10.54 9.33 -0.15
C ILE A 188 -9.11 9.77 0.19
N GLN A 189 -8.14 8.87 0.05
CA GLN A 189 -6.72 9.16 0.27
C GLN A 189 -6.07 9.94 -0.87
N SER A 190 -6.74 10.15 -2.00
CA SER A 190 -6.12 10.67 -3.23
C SER A 190 -4.82 9.90 -3.55
N ALA A 191 -4.89 8.57 -3.45
CA ALA A 191 -3.75 7.67 -3.46
C ALA A 191 -3.26 7.38 -4.88
N TYR A 192 -1.94 7.26 -5.00
CA TYR A 192 -1.25 6.87 -6.22
C TYR A 192 -0.22 5.79 -5.89
N GLY A 193 -0.07 4.84 -6.81
CA GLY A 193 1.09 3.97 -6.85
C GLY A 193 2.21 4.64 -7.66
N LEU A 194 3.41 4.69 -7.10
CA LEU A 194 4.61 5.18 -7.78
C LEU A 194 5.63 4.05 -7.99
N PHE A 195 6.07 3.82 -9.23
CA PHE A 195 7.16 2.92 -9.57
C PHE A 195 8.26 3.67 -10.32
N HIS A 196 9.47 3.74 -9.75
CA HIS A 196 10.61 4.35 -10.44
C HIS A 196 11.30 3.31 -11.33
N LYS A 197 11.55 3.65 -12.61
CA LYS A 197 12.07 2.70 -13.61
C LYS A 197 13.44 2.12 -13.24
N SER A 198 14.32 2.95 -12.66
CA SER A 198 15.73 2.58 -12.36
C SER A 198 16.09 2.46 -10.88
N HIS A 199 15.22 2.88 -9.96
CA HIS A 199 15.53 3.00 -8.53
C HIS A 199 14.42 2.34 -7.73
N ARG A 200 14.78 1.71 -6.61
CA ARG A 200 13.83 1.03 -5.72
C ARG A 200 13.74 1.66 -4.34
N ASP A 201 14.54 2.69 -4.08
CA ASP A 201 14.63 3.41 -2.81
C ASP A 201 14.55 4.91 -3.06
N LEU A 202 13.51 5.57 -2.55
CA LEU A 202 13.32 7.02 -2.71
C LEU A 202 14.30 7.86 -1.88
N LYS A 203 15.07 7.25 -0.97
CA LYS A 203 16.14 7.93 -0.25
C LYS A 203 17.52 7.76 -0.87
N ASP A 204 17.61 7.04 -2.00
CA ASP A 204 18.84 6.97 -2.78
C ASP A 204 19.19 8.38 -3.32
N PRO A 205 20.41 8.91 -3.10
CA PRO A 205 20.79 10.25 -3.56
C PRO A 205 20.63 10.47 -5.07
N VAL A 206 20.85 9.43 -5.88
CA VAL A 206 20.65 9.49 -7.33
C VAL A 206 19.17 9.60 -7.64
N CYS A 207 18.32 8.77 -6.99
CA CYS A 207 16.88 8.86 -7.14
C CYS A 207 16.36 10.25 -6.75
N ILE A 208 16.78 10.77 -5.60
CA ILE A 208 16.42 12.12 -5.12
C ILE A 208 16.71 13.18 -6.18
N SER A 209 17.92 13.15 -6.75
CA SER A 209 18.33 14.11 -7.77
C SER A 209 17.60 13.94 -9.10
N GLU A 210 17.31 12.70 -9.53
CA GLU A 210 16.69 12.44 -10.83
C GLU A 210 15.21 12.83 -10.90
N VAL A 211 14.49 12.67 -9.78
CA VAL A 211 13.04 12.93 -9.74
C VAL A 211 12.65 14.19 -8.97
N GLY A 212 13.63 15.00 -8.57
CA GLY A 212 13.38 16.24 -7.84
C GLY A 212 12.66 15.99 -6.52
N LEU A 213 13.05 14.94 -5.79
CA LEU A 213 12.41 14.59 -4.52
C LEU A 213 12.96 15.48 -3.41
N HIS A 214 12.06 16.09 -2.65
CA HIS A 214 12.38 16.85 -1.47
C HIS A 214 11.96 16.09 -0.24
N TRP A 215 12.78 16.18 0.79
CA TRP A 215 12.65 15.32 1.95
C TRP A 215 12.91 16.16 3.20
N TYR A 216 11.98 16.07 4.15
CA TYR A 216 11.87 16.93 5.31
C TYR A 216 11.75 16.09 6.57
N GLU A 217 12.30 16.61 7.67
CA GLU A 217 12.03 16.08 9.00
C GLU A 217 11.17 17.06 9.79
N VAL A 218 10.22 16.54 10.55
CA VAL A 218 9.34 17.35 11.40
C VAL A 218 9.30 16.74 12.78
N ILE A 219 9.58 17.55 13.80
CA ILE A 219 9.33 17.19 15.19
C ILE A 219 7.85 17.48 15.45
N ILE A 220 7.06 16.44 15.71
CA ILE A 220 5.64 16.57 16.03
C ILE A 220 5.45 16.36 17.53
N HIS A 221 4.83 17.34 18.18
CA HIS A 221 4.48 17.24 19.59
C HIS A 221 3.15 16.48 19.79
N PRO A 222 2.96 15.77 20.92
CA PRO A 222 1.71 15.03 21.17
C PRO A 222 0.44 15.88 21.04
N GLN A 223 0.48 17.15 21.46
CA GLN A 223 -0.66 18.05 21.35
C GLN A 223 -1.05 18.33 19.89
N GLU A 224 -0.05 18.50 19.01
CA GLU A 224 -0.29 18.71 17.57
C GLU A 224 -0.82 17.43 16.92
N ALA A 225 -0.29 16.27 17.29
CA ALA A 225 -0.72 14.97 16.78
C ALA A 225 -2.18 14.65 17.13
N ILE A 226 -2.62 14.99 18.35
CA ILE A 226 -4.01 14.81 18.79
C ILE A 226 -4.97 15.73 18.03
N CYS A 227 -4.58 16.99 17.78
CA CYS A 227 -5.39 17.92 16.97
C CYS A 227 -5.58 17.45 15.53
N TYR A 228 -4.66 16.62 15.03
CA TYR A 228 -4.69 16.03 13.70
C TYR A 228 -5.33 14.64 13.65
N THR A 229 -6.14 14.26 14.66
CA THR A 229 -6.83 12.95 14.75
C THR A 229 -7.15 12.43 13.36
N ALA A 230 -6.42 11.39 12.95
CA ALA A 230 -6.56 10.78 11.65
C ALA A 230 -8.03 10.48 11.42
N THR A 231 -8.58 10.93 10.29
CA THR A 231 -9.93 10.60 9.87
C THR A 231 -10.08 9.08 10.00
N PRO A 232 -10.90 8.53 10.91
CA PRO A 232 -10.87 7.11 11.24
C PRO A 232 -11.15 6.21 10.03
N ASN A 233 -11.85 6.74 9.03
CA ASN A 233 -12.16 6.06 7.78
C ASN A 233 -11.01 6.11 6.75
N LEU A 234 -9.93 6.85 7.01
CA LEU A 234 -8.85 7.04 6.05
C LEU A 234 -8.09 5.73 5.86
N LEU A 235 -7.79 5.02 6.94
CA LEU A 235 -6.96 3.81 6.90
C LEU A 235 -7.78 2.53 6.72
N ASP A 236 -9.09 2.62 6.87
CA ASP A 236 -9.98 1.47 6.90
C ASP A 236 -10.20 0.85 5.51
N ALA A 237 -9.83 -0.42 5.37
CA ALA A 237 -9.92 -1.18 4.12
C ALA A 237 -10.92 -2.35 4.18
N HIS A 238 -11.51 -2.68 5.34
CA HIS A 238 -12.21 -3.96 5.50
C HIS A 238 -13.55 -4.06 4.73
N LYS A 239 -14.06 -2.92 4.24
CA LYS A 239 -15.26 -2.84 3.38
C LYS A 239 -14.95 -2.58 1.90
N ASP A 240 -13.69 -2.36 1.54
CA ASP A 240 -13.32 -2.15 0.14
C ASP A 240 -13.34 -3.49 -0.61
N GLN A 241 -14.08 -3.55 -1.72
CA GLN A 241 -14.21 -4.77 -2.52
C GLN A 241 -12.87 -5.22 -3.12
N VAL A 242 -12.01 -4.27 -3.47
CA VAL A 242 -10.66 -4.58 -3.98
C VAL A 242 -9.79 -5.21 -2.89
N ALA A 243 -9.89 -4.75 -1.63
CA ALA A 243 -9.21 -5.42 -0.51
C ALA A 243 -9.72 -6.86 -0.33
N GLY A 244 -11.05 -7.03 -0.40
CA GLY A 244 -11.69 -8.34 -0.37
C GLY A 244 -11.25 -9.27 -1.49
N ALA A 245 -11.17 -8.75 -2.71
CA ALA A 245 -10.71 -9.50 -3.87
C ALA A 245 -9.25 -9.97 -3.69
N VAL A 246 -8.35 -9.11 -3.18
CA VAL A 246 -6.98 -9.52 -2.88
C VAL A 246 -6.97 -10.71 -1.91
N GLN A 247 -7.75 -10.65 -0.82
CA GLN A 247 -7.86 -11.78 0.12
C GLN A 247 -8.45 -13.03 -0.54
N LEU A 248 -9.52 -12.91 -1.32
CA LEU A 248 -10.17 -14.02 -2.03
C LEU A 248 -9.24 -14.70 -3.04
N ILE A 249 -8.45 -13.91 -3.78
CA ILE A 249 -7.45 -14.38 -4.72
C ILE A 249 -6.37 -15.17 -3.98
N LEU A 250 -5.85 -14.66 -2.86
CA LEU A 250 -4.86 -15.39 -2.06
C LEU A 250 -5.42 -16.70 -1.49
N ASP A 251 -6.67 -16.70 -1.02
CA ASP A 251 -7.36 -17.91 -0.58
C ASP A 251 -7.48 -18.95 -1.69
N ASP A 252 -7.73 -18.53 -2.93
CA ASP A 252 -7.83 -19.43 -4.08
C ASP A 252 -6.46 -19.95 -4.52
N LEU A 253 -5.46 -19.08 -4.61
CA LEU A 253 -4.08 -19.45 -4.93
C LEU A 253 -3.55 -20.47 -3.91
N ALA A 254 -3.80 -20.30 -2.61
CA ALA A 254 -3.39 -21.25 -1.59
C ALA A 254 -4.07 -22.63 -1.73
N LYS A 255 -5.27 -22.69 -2.32
CA LYS A 255 -5.94 -23.97 -2.62
C LYS A 255 -5.37 -24.61 -3.88
N VAL A 256 -5.16 -23.83 -4.94
CA VAL A 256 -4.67 -24.30 -6.24
C VAL A 256 -3.21 -24.74 -6.17
N ASP A 257 -2.36 -23.95 -5.51
CA ASP A 257 -0.93 -24.23 -5.38
C ASP A 257 -0.60 -25.29 -4.32
N GLY A 258 -1.60 -25.61 -3.50
CA GLY A 258 -1.38 -26.17 -2.18
C GLY A 258 -0.89 -25.11 -1.20
N LYS A 259 -1.22 -25.31 0.08
CA LYS A 259 -0.89 -24.35 1.13
C LYS A 259 0.61 -24.03 1.17
N TRP A 260 0.93 -22.79 1.50
CA TRP A 260 2.29 -22.26 1.54
C TRP A 260 2.98 -22.55 2.88
N PRO A 261 4.33 -22.46 2.96
CA PRO A 261 5.03 -22.44 4.23
C PRO A 261 4.52 -21.35 5.18
N ASP A 262 4.46 -21.66 6.47
CA ASP A 262 3.91 -20.75 7.49
C ASP A 262 4.54 -19.34 7.51
N PRO A 263 5.86 -19.14 7.31
CA PRO A 263 6.41 -17.78 7.27
C PRO A 263 5.87 -16.91 6.14
N ILE A 264 5.49 -17.51 4.99
CA ILE A 264 4.84 -16.79 3.88
C ILE A 264 3.42 -16.44 4.28
N ALA A 265 2.66 -17.42 4.78
CA ALA A 265 1.27 -17.21 5.20
C ALA A 265 1.16 -16.18 6.33
N LEU A 266 2.06 -16.21 7.30
CA LEU A 266 2.17 -15.23 8.38
C LEU A 266 2.52 -13.84 7.85
N PHE A 267 3.49 -13.75 6.92
CA PHE A 267 3.83 -12.47 6.32
C PHE A 267 2.63 -11.87 5.58
N LEU A 268 1.98 -12.63 4.71
CA LEU A 268 0.81 -12.17 3.96
C LEU A 268 -0.33 -11.79 4.92
N SER A 269 -0.61 -12.59 5.94
CA SER A 269 -1.73 -12.32 6.86
C SER A 269 -1.49 -11.13 7.78
N GLN A 270 -0.24 -10.70 7.98
CA GLN A 270 0.11 -9.49 8.73
C GLN A 270 0.11 -8.23 7.86
N ASN A 271 0.35 -8.34 6.55
CA ASN A 271 0.55 -7.19 5.67
C ASN A 271 -0.67 -6.90 4.78
N VAL A 272 -1.32 -7.94 4.26
CA VAL A 272 -2.53 -7.78 3.43
C VAL A 272 -3.68 -7.29 4.32
N ALA A 273 -4.48 -6.36 3.80
CA ALA A 273 -5.66 -5.86 4.50
C ALA A 273 -6.63 -7.01 4.84
N ALA A 274 -7.05 -7.08 6.10
CA ALA A 274 -8.09 -8.03 6.52
C ALA A 274 -9.45 -7.50 6.04
N ALA A 275 -9.99 -8.10 4.99
CA ALA A 275 -11.23 -7.69 4.35
C ALA A 275 -12.04 -8.94 4.02
N PRO A 276 -12.73 -9.54 5.01
CA PRO A 276 -13.50 -10.76 4.78
C PRO A 276 -14.74 -10.43 3.94
N PHE A 277 -14.88 -11.12 2.81
CA PHE A 277 -16.08 -11.06 1.97
C PHE A 277 -16.80 -12.41 2.00
N VAL A 278 -18.12 -12.33 2.05
CA VAL A 278 -19.02 -13.49 2.17
C VAL A 278 -20.07 -13.46 1.07
N ALA A 279 -20.57 -14.66 0.74
CA ALA A 279 -21.69 -14.83 -0.17
C ALA A 279 -23.01 -14.58 0.57
N ARG A 280 -23.72 -13.52 0.20
CA ARG A 280 -25.07 -13.21 0.68
C ARG A 280 -26.09 -13.64 -0.37
N VAL A 281 -26.96 -14.58 -0.01
CA VAL A 281 -28.08 -14.97 -0.88
C VAL A 281 -29.15 -13.89 -0.82
N THR A 282 -29.41 -13.22 -1.92
CA THR A 282 -30.41 -12.13 -2.01
C THR A 282 -31.76 -12.63 -2.54
N GLN A 283 -31.78 -13.78 -3.22
CA GLN A 283 -33.00 -14.39 -3.73
C GLN A 283 -32.97 -15.91 -3.60
N TRP A 284 -34.08 -16.49 -3.16
CA TRP A 284 -34.27 -17.93 -3.02
C TRP A 284 -35.36 -18.40 -3.96
N ARG A 285 -35.15 -19.54 -4.63
CA ARG A 285 -36.15 -20.21 -5.46
C ARG A 285 -36.16 -21.70 -5.20
N GLY A 286 -37.30 -22.22 -4.72
CA GLY A 286 -37.44 -23.65 -4.41
C GLY A 286 -36.45 -24.15 -3.36
N GLY A 287 -36.05 -23.30 -2.41
CA GLY A 287 -35.05 -23.63 -1.38
C GLY A 287 -33.60 -23.61 -1.86
N GLN A 288 -33.35 -23.23 -3.12
CA GLN A 288 -32.00 -23.02 -3.65
C GLN A 288 -31.69 -21.52 -3.75
N PRO A 289 -30.43 -21.11 -3.51
CA PRO A 289 -30.00 -19.74 -3.75
C PRO A 289 -30.05 -19.45 -5.26
N GLU A 290 -30.86 -18.47 -5.66
CA GLU A 290 -31.01 -18.04 -7.06
C GLU A 290 -30.10 -16.86 -7.39
N VAL A 291 -29.91 -15.95 -6.43
CA VAL A 291 -29.00 -14.80 -6.58
C VAL A 291 -28.09 -14.74 -5.36
N VAL A 292 -26.78 -14.70 -5.62
CA VAL A 292 -25.72 -14.59 -4.61
C VAL A 292 -24.91 -13.33 -4.90
N GLU A 293 -24.81 -12.48 -3.90
CA GLU A 293 -23.98 -11.28 -3.92
C GLU A 293 -22.75 -11.50 -3.04
N ILE A 294 -21.60 -10.96 -3.43
CA ILE A 294 -20.40 -10.96 -2.59
C ILE A 294 -20.35 -9.62 -1.87
N VAL A 295 -20.46 -9.62 -0.54
CA VAL A 295 -20.47 -8.41 0.31
C VAL A 295 -19.47 -8.53 1.44
N SER A 296 -19.08 -7.40 2.05
CA SER A 296 -18.23 -7.43 3.24
C SER A 296 -18.92 -8.21 4.37
N ALA A 297 -18.16 -8.88 5.23
CA ALA A 297 -18.71 -9.62 6.36
C ALA A 297 -19.59 -8.73 7.25
N GLU A 298 -19.20 -7.47 7.45
CA GLU A 298 -20.00 -6.51 8.23
C GLU A 298 -21.32 -6.16 7.55
N ASP A 299 -21.34 -5.94 6.23
CA ASP A 299 -22.58 -5.67 5.49
C ASP A 299 -23.50 -6.92 5.41
N ALA A 300 -22.95 -8.10 5.67
CA ALA A 300 -23.70 -9.34 5.89
C ALA A 300 -24.15 -9.54 7.35
N GLY A 301 -23.87 -8.59 8.25
CA GLY A 301 -24.23 -8.65 9.66
C GLY A 301 -23.29 -9.46 10.55
N GLN A 302 -22.11 -9.84 10.05
CA GLN A 302 -21.07 -10.49 10.84
C GLN A 302 -20.20 -9.46 11.55
N VAL A 303 -19.71 -9.79 12.75
CA VAL A 303 -18.82 -8.89 13.52
C VAL A 303 -17.41 -8.95 12.95
N PHE A 304 -16.91 -7.82 12.44
CA PHE A 304 -15.52 -7.71 12.01
C PHE A 304 -14.57 -7.70 13.22
N LYS A 305 -13.65 -8.66 13.25
CA LYS A 305 -12.57 -8.74 14.23
C LYS A 305 -11.25 -9.05 13.54
N GLU A 306 -10.50 -8.00 13.25
CA GLU A 306 -9.28 -8.07 12.46
C GLU A 306 -8.31 -9.18 12.90
N ALA A 307 -8.05 -9.30 14.21
CA ALA A 307 -7.14 -10.32 14.73
C ALA A 307 -7.60 -11.77 14.43
N GLU A 308 -8.90 -12.04 14.53
CA GLU A 308 -9.47 -13.36 14.21
C GLU A 308 -9.40 -13.64 12.70
N ILE A 309 -9.55 -12.62 11.87
CA ILE A 309 -9.47 -12.74 10.40
C ILE A 309 -8.04 -12.97 9.92
N ARG A 310 -7.07 -12.27 10.51
CA ARG A 310 -5.65 -12.50 10.21
C ARG A 310 -5.19 -13.89 10.64
N ASP A 311 -5.65 -14.38 11.80
CA ASP A 311 -5.37 -15.75 12.25
C ASP A 311 -6.01 -16.79 11.32
N TYR A 312 -7.28 -16.61 10.96
CA TYR A 312 -7.97 -17.48 10.01
C TYR A 312 -7.25 -17.54 8.66
N SER A 313 -6.89 -16.39 8.10
CA SER A 313 -6.19 -16.30 6.80
C SER A 313 -4.85 -17.02 6.86
N ARG A 314 -4.08 -16.85 7.94
CA ARG A 314 -2.83 -17.61 8.14
C ARG A 314 -3.09 -19.12 8.13
N ARG A 315 -4.08 -19.61 8.88
CA ARG A 315 -4.40 -21.05 8.97
C ARG A 315 -4.88 -21.61 7.63
N LEU A 316 -5.62 -20.82 6.87
CA LEU A 316 -6.11 -21.19 5.55
C LEU A 316 -4.94 -21.33 4.57
N TRP A 317 -3.98 -20.40 4.59
CA TRP A 317 -2.87 -20.37 3.66
C TRP A 317 -1.67 -21.22 4.06
N SER A 318 -1.50 -21.51 5.36
CA SER A 318 -0.32 -22.20 5.90
C SER A 318 -0.50 -23.71 5.93
N ARG A 319 0.47 -24.42 5.33
CA ARG A 319 0.53 -25.89 5.32
C ARG A 319 0.75 -26.51 6.70
N ASP A 320 1.14 -25.71 7.67
CA ASP A 320 1.35 -26.15 9.05
C ASP A 320 0.02 -26.33 9.80
N TYR A 321 -1.10 -25.93 9.19
CA TYR A 321 -2.46 -26.09 9.72
C TYR A 321 -3.31 -27.00 8.84
N PRO A 322 -4.25 -27.77 9.44
CA PRO A 322 -5.19 -28.59 8.68
C PRO A 322 -6.11 -27.74 7.80
N ASP A 323 -6.73 -28.36 6.80
CA ASP A 323 -7.73 -27.69 5.96
C ASP A 323 -8.89 -27.16 6.81
N VAL A 324 -9.24 -25.90 6.57
CA VAL A 324 -10.31 -25.23 7.30
C VAL A 324 -11.60 -25.44 6.51
N THR A 325 -12.56 -26.17 7.09
CA THR A 325 -13.75 -26.69 6.38
C THR A 325 -14.90 -25.69 6.24
N SER A 326 -14.83 -24.50 6.84
CA SER A 326 -15.82 -23.44 6.63
C SER A 326 -15.19 -22.05 6.60
N ARG A 327 -15.67 -21.20 5.67
CA ARG A 327 -15.58 -19.74 5.81
C ARG A 327 -16.75 -19.26 6.68
N TYR A 328 -16.51 -18.15 7.37
CA TYR A 328 -17.41 -17.44 8.29
C TYR A 328 -18.90 -17.61 8.05
#